data_AF-A0A235IE55-F1
#
_entry.id   AF-A0A235IE55-F1
#
_cell.length_a   1.000
_cell.length_b   1.000
_cell.length_c   1.000
_cell.angle_alpha   90.00
_cell.angle_beta   90.00
_cell.angle_gamma   90.00
#
_symmetry.space_group_name_H-M   'P 1'
#
loop_
_entity.id
_entity.type
_entity.pdbx_description
1 polymer ?
#
loop_
_entity_poly.entity_id
_entity_poly.type
_entity_poly.pdbx_seq_one_letter_code
_entity_poly.pdbx_strand_id
1 'polypeptide(L)'
;MTVLDFALPVIRTAEAIAVGIEFAKAMGCEPEKTQLAFAFKWTGLRGRRLSSWANQERSIYLQGSAYQDEVLAFINLPLETPRSALAQYVNQAVSPLFTIFNGYQLSIDVIEDLTRRLIERKL
;
A
#
# COMPACT_ATOMS: atom_id res chain seq x y z
N MET A 1 7.58 18.45 -13.86
CA MET A 1 7.38 18.11 -12.44
C MET A 1 6.91 16.67 -12.38
N THR A 2 7.61 15.79 -11.66
CA THR A 2 7.26 14.37 -11.59
C THR A 2 6.29 14.16 -10.44
N VAL A 3 5.18 13.47 -10.68
CA VAL A 3 4.15 13.21 -9.67
C VAL A 3 4.17 11.75 -9.24
N LEU A 4 3.64 11.49 -8.04
CA LEU A 4 3.28 10.15 -7.56
C LEU A 4 1.76 10.15 -7.35
N ASP A 5 1.06 9.23 -8.01
CA ASP A 5 -0.36 9.02 -7.70
C ASP A 5 -0.48 8.29 -6.36
N PHE A 6 -1.37 8.74 -5.47
CA PHE A 6 -1.50 8.12 -4.15
C PHE A 6 -2.16 6.75 -4.18
N ALA A 7 -3.05 6.47 -5.14
CA ALA A 7 -3.81 5.24 -5.17
C ALA A 7 -2.93 4.08 -5.65
N LEU A 8 -1.99 4.35 -6.55
CA LEU A 8 -1.12 3.31 -7.12
C LEU A 8 -0.28 2.56 -6.06
N PRO A 9 0.45 3.21 -5.13
CA PRO A 9 1.13 2.51 -4.05
C PRO A 9 0.21 1.66 -3.20
N VAL A 10 -1.01 2.13 -2.90
CA VAL A 10 -2.00 1.39 -2.11
C VAL A 10 -2.43 0.12 -2.86
N ILE A 11 -2.86 0.27 -4.11
CA ILE A 11 -3.36 -0.83 -4.94
C ILE A 11 -2.26 -1.87 -5.17
N ARG A 12 -1.03 -1.44 -5.50
CA ARG A 12 0.08 -2.38 -5.76
C ARG A 12 0.56 -3.09 -4.51
N THR A 13 0.55 -2.42 -3.37
CA THR A 13 0.85 -3.04 -2.08
C THR A 13 -0.21 -4.08 -1.71
N ALA A 14 -1.49 -3.73 -1.85
CA ALA A 14 -2.60 -4.64 -1.61
C ALA A 14 -2.54 -5.87 -2.53
N GLU A 15 -2.24 -5.68 -3.81
CA GLU A 15 -2.07 -6.77 -4.79
C GLU A 15 -0.94 -7.71 -4.38
N ALA A 16 0.24 -7.16 -4.07
CA ALA A 16 1.39 -7.96 -3.68
C ALA A 16 1.11 -8.82 -2.44
N ILE A 17 0.47 -8.27 -1.41
CA ILE A 17 0.14 -9.00 -0.19
C ILE A 17 -0.92 -10.07 -0.48
N ALA A 18 -2.02 -9.71 -1.15
CA ALA A 18 -3.11 -10.64 -1.46
C ALA A 18 -2.62 -11.82 -2.30
N VAL A 19 -1.83 -11.54 -3.33
CA VAL A 19 -1.26 -12.56 -4.20
C VAL A 19 -0.28 -13.43 -3.42
N GLY A 20 0.58 -12.85 -2.58
CA GLY A 20 1.52 -13.62 -1.75
C GLY A 20 0.82 -14.57 -0.76
N ILE A 21 -0.32 -14.17 -0.19
CA ILE A 21 -1.17 -15.06 0.63
C ILE A 21 -1.66 -16.25 -0.19
N GLU A 22 -2.22 -16.01 -1.37
CA GLU A 22 -2.75 -17.09 -2.20
C GLU A 22 -1.64 -18.01 -2.74
N PHE A 23 -0.44 -17.47 -3.04
CA PHE A 23 0.73 -18.28 -3.40
C PHE A 23 1.17 -19.21 -2.27
N ALA A 24 1.31 -18.69 -1.05
CA ALA A 24 1.72 -19.51 0.09
C ALA A 24 0.69 -20.61 0.40
N LYS A 25 -0.62 -20.31 0.27
CA LYS A 25 -1.68 -21.32 0.39
C LYS A 25 -1.58 -22.38 -0.71
N ALA A 26 -1.37 -21.96 -1.96
CA ALA A 26 -1.21 -22.88 -3.10
C ALA A 26 0.03 -23.77 -2.98
N MET A 27 1.08 -23.30 -2.31
CA MET A 27 2.27 -24.09 -1.99
C MET A 27 2.07 -25.09 -0.84
N GLY A 28 0.90 -25.09 -0.19
CA GLY A 28 0.57 -25.99 0.92
C GLY A 28 1.18 -25.59 2.26
N CYS A 29 1.54 -24.31 2.45
CA CYS A 29 2.00 -23.82 3.74
C CYS A 29 0.88 -23.87 4.79
N GLU A 30 1.19 -24.35 6.01
CA GLU A 30 0.23 -24.43 7.12
C GLU A 30 -0.18 -23.01 7.59
N PRO A 31 -1.46 -22.58 7.43
CA PRO A 31 -1.89 -21.22 7.73
C PRO A 31 -1.60 -20.74 9.16
N GLU A 32 -1.72 -21.63 10.14
CA GLU A 32 -1.60 -21.33 11.57
C GLU A 32 -0.14 -21.22 12.03
N LYS A 33 0.81 -21.74 11.25
CA LYS A 33 2.25 -21.74 11.57
C LYS A 33 3.08 -20.88 10.62
N THR A 34 2.47 -20.36 9.57
CA THR A 34 3.18 -19.62 8.53
C THR A 34 2.97 -18.12 8.68
N GLN A 35 4.07 -17.38 8.62
CA GLN A 35 4.09 -15.92 8.54
C GLN A 35 4.64 -15.51 7.18
N LEU A 36 4.10 -14.44 6.62
CA LEU A 36 4.57 -13.84 5.38
C LEU A 36 5.22 -12.50 5.69
N ALA A 37 6.51 -12.39 5.38
CA ALA A 37 7.26 -11.15 5.50
C ALA A 37 7.34 -10.47 4.14
N PHE A 38 6.95 -9.19 4.07
CA PHE A 38 7.05 -8.37 2.87
C PHE A 38 7.98 -7.18 3.14
N ALA A 39 8.82 -6.89 2.16
CA ALA A 39 9.64 -5.69 2.12
C ALA A 39 9.24 -4.86 0.89
N PHE A 40 8.80 -3.63 1.12
CA PHE A 40 8.46 -2.68 0.08
C PHE A 40 9.52 -1.58 0.02
N LYS A 41 10.00 -1.31 -1.19
CA LYS A 41 11.00 -0.28 -1.47
C LYS A 41 10.46 0.66 -2.54
N TRP A 42 10.30 1.93 -2.18
CA TRP A 42 10.00 3.01 -3.13
C TRP A 42 11.25 3.84 -3.34
N THR A 43 11.56 4.18 -4.58
CA THR A 43 12.77 4.95 -4.97
C THR A 43 12.41 6.08 -5.94
N GLY A 44 13.34 7.01 -6.15
CA GLY A 44 13.14 8.14 -7.05
C GLY A 44 12.03 9.08 -6.57
N LEU A 45 11.86 9.20 -5.25
CA LEU A 45 10.80 9.99 -4.62
C LEU A 45 11.18 11.47 -4.51
N ARG A 46 12.48 11.80 -4.49
CA ARG A 46 12.93 13.16 -4.20
C ARG A 46 12.34 14.16 -5.20
N GLY A 47 11.72 15.22 -4.68
CA GLY A 47 11.10 16.28 -5.47
C GLY A 47 9.74 15.89 -6.08
N ARG A 48 9.25 14.66 -5.91
CA ARG A 48 7.89 14.28 -6.34
C ARG A 48 6.84 14.90 -5.43
N ARG A 49 5.65 15.11 -5.99
CA ARG A 49 4.45 15.52 -5.26
C ARG A 49 3.38 14.45 -5.35
N LEU A 50 2.54 14.34 -4.32
CA LEU A 50 1.34 13.52 -4.39
C LEU A 50 0.32 14.15 -5.35
N SER A 51 -0.42 13.29 -6.02
CA SER A 51 -1.46 13.63 -6.98
C SER A 51 -2.52 12.53 -7.01
N SER A 52 -3.65 12.80 -7.65
CA SER A 52 -4.77 11.86 -7.81
C SER A 52 -5.19 11.66 -9.27
N TRP A 53 -4.22 11.67 -10.20
CA TRP A 53 -4.52 11.57 -11.63
C TRP A 53 -5.06 10.20 -12.05
N ALA A 54 -4.69 9.13 -11.35
CA ALA A 54 -5.14 7.76 -11.61
C ALA A 54 -6.42 7.41 -10.84
N ASN A 55 -6.73 8.13 -9.76
CA ASN A 55 -7.97 7.98 -8.98
C ASN A 55 -8.66 9.34 -8.82
N GLN A 56 -9.31 9.78 -9.89
CA GLN A 56 -9.88 11.14 -10.00
C GLN A 56 -11.14 11.35 -9.15
N GLU A 57 -11.76 10.28 -8.63
CA GLU A 57 -12.86 10.36 -7.66
C GLU A 57 -12.44 11.04 -6.35
N ARG A 58 -11.12 11.14 -6.11
CA ARG A 58 -10.54 11.69 -4.89
C ARG A 58 -9.58 12.82 -5.26
N SER A 59 -9.55 13.86 -4.44
CA SER A 59 -8.65 15.01 -4.63
C SER A 59 -7.61 15.07 -3.52
N ILE A 60 -6.35 15.24 -3.88
CA ILE A 60 -5.28 15.57 -2.94
C ILE A 60 -4.94 17.05 -3.04
N TYR A 61 -5.26 17.78 -1.98
CA TYR A 61 -4.85 19.16 -1.81
C TYR A 61 -3.71 19.22 -0.80
N LEU A 62 -2.49 18.86 -1.25
CA LEU A 62 -1.29 18.90 -0.43
C LEU A 62 -0.24 19.86 -1.01
N GLN A 63 0.20 20.77 -0.16
CA GLN A 63 1.36 21.62 -0.40
C GLN A 63 2.61 20.88 0.09
N GLY A 64 3.51 20.49 -0.81
CA GLY A 64 4.77 19.83 -0.44
C GLY A 64 5.27 18.80 -1.45
N SER A 65 6.57 18.53 -1.39
CA SER A 65 7.28 17.49 -2.15
C SER A 65 7.98 16.54 -1.19
N ALA A 66 8.24 15.31 -1.62
CA ALA A 66 9.08 14.39 -0.87
C ALA A 66 10.55 14.88 -0.84
N TYR A 67 11.13 14.92 0.35
CA TYR A 67 12.55 15.26 0.54
C TYR A 67 13.47 14.04 0.47
N GLN A 68 12.95 12.88 0.89
CA GLN A 68 13.65 11.60 0.83
C GLN A 68 13.54 11.02 -0.59
N ASP A 69 14.59 10.33 -1.05
CA ASP A 69 14.57 9.67 -2.36
C ASP A 69 14.07 8.22 -2.28
N GLU A 70 14.28 7.59 -1.13
CA GLU A 70 13.96 6.19 -0.89
C GLU A 70 13.17 6.04 0.42
N VAL A 71 12.20 5.13 0.40
CA VAL A 71 11.49 4.65 1.60
C VAL A 71 11.46 3.13 1.58
N LEU A 72 11.76 2.53 2.73
CA LEU A 72 11.60 1.12 3.00
C LEU A 72 10.48 0.92 4.01
N ALA A 73 9.64 -0.09 3.78
CA ALA A 73 8.67 -0.56 4.75
C ALA A 73 8.72 -2.09 4.83
N PHE A 74 8.59 -2.60 6.04
CA PHE A 74 8.56 -4.02 6.33
C PHE A 74 7.28 -4.33 7.07
N ILE A 75 6.58 -5.37 6.63
CA ILE A 75 5.42 -5.89 7.33
C ILE A 75 5.56 -7.40 7.47
N ASN A 76 4.96 -7.92 8.52
CA ASN A 76 4.80 -9.35 8.72
C ASN A 76 3.34 -9.63 9.04
N LEU A 77 2.77 -10.65 8.41
CA LEU A 77 1.39 -11.05 8.66
C LEU A 77 1.23 -12.57 8.70
N PRO A 78 0.30 -13.08 9.53
CA PRO A 78 -0.07 -14.49 9.51
C PRO A 78 -0.66 -14.89 8.15
N LEU A 79 -0.37 -16.11 7.69
CA LEU A 79 -0.98 -16.64 6.46
C LEU A 79 -2.51 -16.79 6.56
N GLU A 80 -3.01 -16.98 7.78
CA GLU A 80 -4.43 -16.99 8.13
C GLU A 80 -5.11 -15.61 8.07
N THR A 81 -4.39 -14.54 7.73
CA THR A 81 -4.95 -13.18 7.65
C THR A 81 -6.21 -13.16 6.77
N PRO A 82 -7.38 -12.78 7.32
CA PRO A 82 -8.60 -12.70 6.55
C PRO A 82 -8.56 -11.50 5.59
N ARG A 83 -9.27 -11.60 4.47
CA ARG A 83 -9.35 -10.52 3.46
C ARG A 83 -9.83 -9.18 4.05
N SER A 84 -10.69 -9.22 5.07
CA SER A 84 -11.18 -8.04 5.79
C SER A 84 -10.09 -7.31 6.58
N ALA A 85 -9.02 -8.01 7.00
CA ALA A 85 -7.91 -7.42 7.74
C ALA A 85 -6.77 -6.94 6.82
N LEU A 86 -6.82 -7.26 5.52
CA LEU A 86 -5.75 -6.97 4.57
C LEU A 86 -5.41 -5.47 4.51
N ALA A 87 -6.42 -4.61 4.54
CA ALA A 87 -6.25 -3.16 4.46
C ALA A 87 -5.39 -2.59 5.61
N GLN A 88 -5.42 -3.21 6.80
CA GLN A 88 -4.61 -2.79 7.95
C GLN A 88 -3.12 -3.02 7.68
N TYR A 89 -2.76 -4.15 7.06
CA TYR A 89 -1.38 -4.44 6.66
C TYR A 89 -0.92 -3.58 5.47
N VAL A 90 -1.82 -3.28 4.54
CA VAL A 90 -1.56 -2.33 3.47
C VAL A 90 -1.26 -0.95 4.06
N ASN A 91 -2.07 -0.49 5.02
CA ASN A 91 -1.85 0.78 5.70
C ASN A 91 -0.50 0.84 6.42
N GLN A 92 -0.13 -0.23 7.14
CA GLN A 92 1.19 -0.33 7.78
C GLN A 92 2.34 -0.22 6.75
N ALA A 93 2.20 -0.87 5.60
CA ALA A 93 3.22 -0.84 4.55
C ALA A 93 3.34 0.54 3.87
N VAL A 94 2.23 1.23 3.58
CA VAL A 94 2.25 2.50 2.83
C VAL A 94 2.37 3.75 3.71
N SER A 95 2.12 3.65 5.02
CA SER A 95 2.21 4.79 5.94
C SER A 95 3.59 5.48 5.92
N PRO A 96 4.73 4.75 5.94
CA PRO A 96 6.05 5.37 5.83
C PRO A 96 6.22 6.16 4.54
N LEU A 97 5.70 5.65 3.41
CA LEU A 97 5.76 6.32 2.10
C LEU A 97 5.03 7.65 2.14
N PHE A 98 3.80 7.70 2.65
CA PHE A 98 3.02 8.93 2.65
C PHE A 98 3.57 9.99 3.62
N THR A 99 4.13 9.55 4.75
CA THR A 99 4.69 10.43 5.77
C THR A 99 5.83 11.32 5.24
N ILE A 100 6.59 10.88 4.24
CA ILE A 100 7.69 11.70 3.67
C ILE A 100 7.19 12.93 2.91
N PHE A 101 5.92 12.94 2.51
CA PHE A 101 5.27 14.07 1.85
C PHE A 101 4.76 15.06 2.92
N ASN A 102 5.69 15.66 3.66
CA ASN A 102 5.40 16.65 4.71
C ASN A 102 4.44 16.15 5.82
N GLY A 103 4.64 14.90 6.28
CA GLY A 103 3.82 14.30 7.33
C GLY A 103 2.42 13.89 6.87
N TYR A 104 2.17 13.81 5.57
CA TYR A 104 0.86 13.42 5.04
C TYR A 104 0.44 12.02 5.52
N GLN A 105 -0.81 11.92 5.97
CA GLN A 105 -1.44 10.69 6.39
C GLN A 105 -2.63 10.42 5.48
N LEU A 106 -2.58 9.31 4.75
CA LEU A 106 -3.72 8.85 3.97
C LEU A 106 -4.74 8.22 4.92
N SER A 107 -6.01 8.61 4.81
CA SER A 107 -7.08 8.03 5.64
C SER A 107 -7.20 6.52 5.41
N ILE A 108 -7.35 5.77 6.51
CA ILE A 108 -7.57 4.32 6.47
C ILE A 108 -8.81 3.95 5.66
N ASP A 109 -9.87 4.76 5.68
CA ASP A 109 -11.09 4.52 4.91
C ASP A 109 -10.82 4.51 3.39
N VAL A 110 -9.88 5.35 2.95
CA VAL A 110 -9.44 5.40 1.55
C VAL A 110 -8.68 4.12 1.18
N ILE A 111 -7.80 3.68 2.08
CA ILE A 111 -7.01 2.46 1.90
C ILE A 111 -7.92 1.23 1.88
N GLU A 112 -8.90 1.16 2.77
CA GLU A 112 -9.91 0.10 2.82
C GLU A 112 -10.75 0.06 1.55
N ASP A 113 -11.23 1.20 1.05
CA ASP A 113 -12.00 1.25 -0.20
C ASP A 113 -11.18 0.77 -1.39
N LEU A 114 -9.96 1.28 -1.57
CA LEU A 114 -9.08 0.87 -2.67
C LEU A 114 -8.71 -0.61 -2.59
N THR A 115 -8.40 -1.11 -1.39
CA THR A 115 -8.08 -2.52 -1.15
C THR A 115 -9.28 -3.40 -1.48
N ARG A 116 -10.49 -3.04 -1.02
CA ARG A 116 -11.73 -3.76 -1.32
C ARG A 116 -11.99 -3.80 -2.82
N ARG A 117 -11.96 -2.65 -3.51
CA ARG A 117 -12.20 -2.57 -4.96
C ARG A 117 -11.21 -3.45 -5.74
N LEU A 118 -9.94 -3.49 -5.35
CA LEU A 118 -8.96 -4.41 -5.93
C LEU A 118 -9.38 -5.88 -5.75
N ILE A 119 -9.65 -6.29 -4.51
CA ILE A 119 -9.99 -7.70 -4.19
C ILE A 119 -11.28 -8.14 -4.89
N GLU A 120 -12.26 -7.24 -5.00
CA GLU A 120 -13.51 -7.47 -5.71
C GLU A 120 -13.40 -7.32 -7.24
N ARG A 121 -12.23 -6.90 -7.75
CA ARG A 121 -11.97 -6.61 -9.17
C ARG A 121 -12.89 -5.53 -9.76
N LYS A 122 -13.07 -4.44 -9.01
CA LYS A 122 -13.90 -3.25 -9.31
C LYS A 122 -13.12 -1.94 -9.22
N LEU A 123 -11.85 -1.95 -9.63
CA LEU A 123 -10.99 -0.76 -9.65
C LEU A 123 -11.44 0.26 -10.70
#